data_AF-A0ABD6XBB9-F1
#
_entry.id   AF-A0ABD6XBB9-F1
#
_cell.length_a   1.000
_cell.length_b   1.000
_cell.length_c   1.000
_cell.angle_alpha   90.00
_cell.angle_beta   90.00
_cell.angle_gamma   90.00
#
_symmetry.space_group_name_H-M   'P 1'
#
loop_
_entity.id
_entity.type
_entity.pdbx_description
1 polymer ?
#
loop_
_entity_poly.entity_id
_entity_poly.type
_entity_poly.pdbx_seq_one_letter_code
_entity_poly.pdbx_strand_id
1 'polypeptide(L)'
;MDLPFFDYFNVLNLLLLIVFSLGMLIAFRLVLCINMMRCNVKSLLFLFLLSLTTSFSALADDKEPLVSQMDAYLIEVNKDGDEVLKPADTVYPKDKIEYKLTYTNNSKGALDGLVITGPIPQNTVYVGDTDKTKVKSKFVVSIDGGKTFEPEPVKREVMKDGKKVEVIIPPEKYTAVRWIPEVPINSKEKQIFTYRIEVK
;
A
#
# COMPACT_ATOMS: atom_id res chain seq x y z
N MET A 1 30.49 -9.45 -14.08
CA MET A 1 29.59 -8.67 -14.98
C MET A 1 28.68 -9.73 -15.58
N ASP A 2 27.74 -10.19 -14.77
CA ASP A 2 27.10 -11.49 -14.90
C ASP A 2 25.64 -11.27 -15.25
N LEU A 3 25.27 -11.69 -16.45
CA LEU A 3 23.90 -11.61 -16.95
C LEU A 3 23.03 -12.67 -16.24
N PRO A 4 21.78 -12.34 -15.85
CA PRO A 4 20.99 -13.24 -15.02
C PRO A 4 20.47 -14.44 -15.82
N PHE A 5 20.70 -15.62 -15.26
CA PHE A 5 20.25 -16.95 -15.71
C PHE A 5 18.72 -17.09 -15.91
N PHE A 6 17.93 -16.07 -15.54
CA PHE A 6 16.47 -16.12 -15.47
C PHE A 6 15.75 -15.90 -16.82
N ASP A 7 16.40 -15.27 -17.81
CA ASP A 7 15.75 -14.99 -19.11
C ASP A 7 15.74 -16.19 -20.08
N TYR A 8 16.70 -17.11 -19.96
CA TYR A 8 16.79 -18.25 -20.88
C TYR A 8 15.62 -19.24 -20.76
N PHE A 9 15.07 -19.41 -19.57
CA PHE A 9 13.98 -20.36 -19.34
C PHE A 9 12.67 -19.88 -19.99
N ASN A 10 12.42 -18.58 -19.97
CA ASN A 10 11.21 -17.98 -20.54
C ASN A 10 11.28 -17.93 -22.08
N VAL A 11 12.46 -17.61 -22.63
CA VAL A 11 12.70 -17.63 -24.08
C VAL A 11 12.61 -19.05 -24.64
N LEU A 12 13.13 -20.06 -23.92
CA LEU A 12 13.04 -21.46 -24.34
C LEU A 12 11.60 -21.99 -24.31
N ASN A 13 10.81 -21.62 -23.28
CA ASN A 13 9.38 -21.97 -23.22
C ASN A 13 8.57 -21.27 -24.32
N LEU A 14 8.88 -20.00 -24.61
CA LEU A 14 8.25 -19.26 -25.70
C LEU A 14 8.57 -19.87 -27.07
N LEU A 15 9.82 -20.29 -27.30
CA LEU A 15 10.22 -21.02 -28.51
C LEU A 15 9.54 -22.39 -28.60
N LEU A 16 9.46 -23.14 -27.49
CA LEU A 16 8.73 -24.42 -27.44
C LEU A 16 7.24 -24.26 -27.76
N LEU A 17 6.59 -23.22 -27.23
CA LEU A 17 5.19 -22.90 -27.50
C LEU A 17 4.98 -22.48 -28.97
N ILE A 18 5.89 -21.69 -29.54
CA ILE A 18 5.82 -21.29 -30.95
C ILE A 18 6.01 -22.50 -31.86
N VAL A 19 6.98 -23.39 -31.59
CA VAL A 19 7.22 -24.60 -32.40
C VAL A 19 6.04 -25.58 -32.28
N PHE A 20 5.44 -25.74 -31.10
CA PHE A 20 4.22 -26.54 -30.92
C PHE A 20 3.03 -25.96 -31.70
N SER A 21 2.86 -24.63 -31.67
CA SER A 21 1.78 -23.95 -32.40
C SER A 21 1.95 -24.05 -33.93
N LEU A 22 3.18 -23.94 -34.44
CA LEU A 22 3.47 -24.05 -35.87
C LEU A 22 3.28 -25.50 -36.37
N GLY A 23 3.72 -26.48 -35.58
CA GLY A 23 3.55 -27.91 -35.88
C GLY A 23 2.09 -28.32 -35.91
N MET A 24 1.28 -27.82 -34.97
CA MET A 24 -0.16 -28.07 -34.93
C MET A 24 -0.88 -27.40 -36.12
N LEU A 25 -0.45 -26.20 -36.55
CA LEU A 25 -1.02 -25.49 -37.70
C LEU A 25 -0.75 -26.24 -39.03
N ILE A 26 0.42 -26.85 -39.20
CA ILE A 26 0.79 -27.62 -40.40
C ILE A 26 0.03 -28.95 -40.46
N ALA A 27 -0.08 -29.66 -39.32
CA ALA A 27 -0.87 -30.88 -39.23
C ALA A 27 -2.37 -30.61 -39.50
N PHE A 28 -2.90 -29.49 -39.02
CA PHE A 28 -4.28 -29.07 -39.29
C PHE A 28 -4.51 -28.76 -40.77
N ARG A 29 -3.55 -28.12 -41.45
CA ARG A 29 -3.64 -27.83 -42.90
C ARG A 29 -3.56 -29.10 -43.77
N LEU A 30 -2.77 -30.10 -43.37
CA LEU A 30 -2.69 -31.39 -44.07
C LEU A 30 -3.98 -32.22 -43.89
N VAL A 31 -4.53 -32.25 -42.67
CA VAL A 31 -5.81 -32.93 -42.40
C VAL A 31 -6.99 -32.23 -43.09
N LEU A 32 -7.00 -30.89 -43.14
CA LEU A 32 -7.98 -30.14 -43.93
C LEU A 32 -7.86 -30.43 -45.43
N CYS A 33 -6.64 -30.46 -46.00
CA CYS A 33 -6.46 -30.75 -47.43
C CYS A 33 -6.93 -32.16 -47.81
N ILE A 34 -6.68 -33.16 -46.95
CA ILE A 34 -7.12 -34.54 -47.19
C ILE A 34 -8.66 -34.65 -47.10
N ASN A 35 -9.30 -33.92 -46.18
CA ASN A 35 -10.77 -33.89 -46.07
C ASN A 35 -11.45 -33.00 -47.13
N MET A 36 -10.77 -31.98 -47.66
CA MET A 36 -11.29 -31.10 -48.72
C MET A 36 -11.44 -31.81 -50.07
N MET A 37 -10.77 -32.94 -50.31
CA MET A 37 -10.91 -33.72 -51.54
C MET A 37 -12.13 -34.64 -51.58
N ARG A 38 -12.93 -34.75 -50.49
CA ARG A 38 -14.07 -35.68 -50.42
C ARG A 38 -15.40 -35.12 -49.90
N CYS A 39 -15.49 -33.84 -49.54
CA CYS A 39 -16.67 -33.33 -48.84
C CYS A 39 -17.64 -32.50 -49.71
N ASN A 40 -18.89 -32.92 -49.69
CA ASN A 40 -20.06 -32.27 -50.29
C ASN A 40 -20.29 -30.88 -49.64
N VAL A 41 -20.45 -29.85 -50.48
CA VAL A 41 -20.55 -28.42 -50.13
C VAL A 41 -21.54 -28.07 -49.01
N LYS A 42 -22.52 -28.94 -48.72
CA LYS A 42 -23.49 -28.75 -47.62
C LYS A 42 -22.90 -28.96 -46.22
N SER A 43 -21.81 -29.72 -46.08
CA SER A 43 -21.15 -29.96 -44.79
C SER A 43 -20.20 -28.83 -44.38
N LEU A 44 -19.85 -27.93 -45.31
CA LEU A 44 -18.92 -26.83 -45.08
C LEU A 44 -19.58 -25.65 -44.32
N LEU A 45 -20.92 -25.54 -44.37
CA LEU A 45 -21.67 -24.49 -43.67
C LEU A 45 -21.79 -24.73 -42.15
N PHE A 46 -21.66 -25.98 -41.68
CA PHE A 46 -21.87 -26.33 -40.27
C PHE A 46 -20.61 -26.14 -39.41
N LEU A 47 -19.43 -26.14 -40.03
CA LEU A 47 -18.13 -25.99 -39.34
C LEU A 47 -17.71 -24.54 -39.13
N PHE A 48 -18.43 -23.57 -39.68
CA PHE A 48 -18.14 -22.14 -39.50
C PHE A 48 -18.83 -21.52 -38.28
N LEU A 49 -19.77 -22.22 -37.62
CA LEU A 49 -20.59 -21.68 -36.53
C LEU A 49 -20.04 -21.94 -35.11
N LEU A 50 -18.93 -22.67 -34.97
CA LEU A 50 -18.38 -23.11 -33.67
C LEU A 50 -17.03 -22.46 -33.29
N SER A 51 -16.63 -21.36 -33.92
CA SER A 51 -15.33 -20.71 -33.64
C SER A 51 -15.42 -19.37 -32.90
N LEU A 52 -16.56 -18.99 -32.35
CA LEU A 52 -16.69 -17.78 -31.51
C LEU A 52 -16.28 -18.07 -30.05
N THR A 53 -15.08 -18.58 -29.83
CA THR A 53 -14.45 -18.52 -28.51
C THR A 53 -13.88 -17.12 -28.33
N THR A 54 -14.72 -16.17 -27.89
CA THR A 54 -14.23 -14.85 -27.50
C THR A 54 -13.30 -15.01 -26.30
N SER A 55 -11.99 -14.85 -26.54
CA SER A 55 -11.00 -14.74 -25.48
C SER A 55 -11.41 -13.61 -24.53
N PHE A 56 -11.76 -13.96 -23.30
CA PHE A 56 -12.00 -12.98 -22.24
C PHE A 56 -10.62 -12.43 -21.84
N SER A 57 -10.18 -11.34 -22.48
CA SER A 57 -9.04 -10.58 -21.99
C SER A 57 -9.48 -9.90 -20.69
N ALA A 58 -9.06 -10.45 -19.56
CA ALA A 58 -9.19 -9.76 -18.28
C ALA A 58 -8.41 -8.45 -18.36
N LEU A 59 -9.11 -7.32 -18.38
CA LEU A 59 -8.49 -6.01 -18.20
C LEU A 59 -7.89 -5.99 -16.79
N ALA A 60 -6.57 -6.00 -16.70
CA ALA A 60 -5.88 -5.68 -15.47
C ALA A 60 -6.14 -4.20 -15.17
N ASP A 61 -6.82 -3.90 -14.06
CA ASP A 61 -6.96 -2.55 -13.53
C ASP A 61 -5.64 -2.23 -12.83
N ASP A 62 -4.79 -1.40 -13.45
CA ASP A 62 -3.43 -1.04 -12.98
C ASP A 62 -3.40 -0.22 -11.68
N LYS A 63 -4.47 -0.24 -10.88
CA LYS A 63 -4.52 0.47 -9.60
C LYS A 63 -3.70 -0.28 -8.57
N GLU A 64 -2.75 0.42 -7.96
CA GLU A 64 -2.02 -0.08 -6.79
C GLU A 64 -3.02 -0.59 -5.74
N PRO A 65 -2.80 -1.80 -5.19
CA PRO A 65 -3.76 -2.46 -4.30
C PRO A 65 -3.99 -1.68 -3.00
N LEU A 66 -3.01 -0.89 -2.56
CA LEU A 66 -3.08 -0.02 -1.40
C LEU A 66 -2.59 1.37 -1.77
N VAL A 67 -3.39 2.39 -1.50
CA VAL A 67 -3.03 3.80 -1.71
C VAL A 67 -2.98 4.51 -0.37
N SER A 68 -1.96 5.36 -0.17
CA SER A 68 -1.81 6.21 1.01
C SER A 68 -1.93 7.68 0.63
N GLN A 69 -2.59 8.46 1.47
CA GLN A 69 -2.68 9.92 1.37
C GLN A 69 -2.44 10.52 2.76
N MET A 70 -1.64 11.59 2.83
CA MET A 70 -1.38 12.35 4.05
C MET A 70 -1.80 13.79 3.83
N ASP A 71 -2.78 14.25 4.62
CA ASP A 71 -3.23 15.64 4.64
C ASP A 71 -2.76 16.32 5.92
N ALA A 72 -2.53 17.63 5.87
CA ALA A 72 -2.13 18.46 7.00
C ALA A 72 -3.19 19.54 7.26
N TYR A 73 -3.64 19.64 8.51
CA TYR A 73 -4.66 20.61 8.89
C TYR A 73 -4.19 21.49 10.04
N LEU A 74 -4.23 22.80 9.87
CA LEU A 74 -4.10 23.77 10.95
C LEU A 74 -5.32 23.64 11.87
N ILE A 75 -5.07 23.52 13.17
CA ILE A 75 -6.08 23.51 14.20
C ILE A 75 -6.28 24.96 14.66
N GLU A 76 -7.46 25.50 14.37
CA GLU A 76 -7.90 26.78 14.91
C GLU A 76 -8.99 26.56 15.97
N VAL A 77 -9.16 27.52 16.88
CA VAL A 77 -10.29 27.53 17.82
C VAL A 77 -11.27 28.61 17.37
N ASN A 78 -12.52 28.22 17.15
CA ASN A 78 -13.57 29.17 16.75
C ASN A 78 -14.04 30.02 17.96
N LYS A 79 -14.98 30.93 17.71
CA LYS A 79 -15.53 31.81 18.76
C LYS A 79 -16.30 31.06 19.85
N ASP A 80 -16.77 29.85 19.55
CA ASP A 80 -17.54 29.00 20.45
C ASP A 80 -16.63 28.10 21.30
N GLY A 81 -15.31 28.11 21.03
CA GLY A 81 -14.31 27.31 21.74
C GLY A 81 -14.04 25.94 21.10
N ASP A 82 -14.66 25.63 19.97
CA ASP A 82 -14.45 24.36 19.27
C ASP A 82 -13.22 24.41 18.37
N GLU A 83 -12.54 23.26 18.26
CA GLU A 83 -11.47 23.07 17.29
C GLU A 83 -12.04 22.94 15.86
N VAL A 84 -11.47 23.69 14.93
CA VAL A 84 -11.78 23.66 13.51
C VAL A 84 -10.51 23.34 12.72
N LEU A 85 -10.62 22.41 11.78
CA LEU A 85 -9.52 22.00 10.91
C LEU A 85 -9.57 22.76 9.59
N LYS A 86 -8.47 23.42 9.22
CA LYS A 86 -8.29 24.07 7.93
C LYS A 86 -7.04 23.53 7.23
N PRO A 87 -6.98 23.48 5.89
CA PRO A 87 -5.75 23.13 5.18
C PRO A 87 -4.55 23.95 5.70
N ALA A 88 -3.44 23.26 6.01
CA ALA A 88 -2.23 23.89 6.52
C ALA A 88 -1.34 24.44 5.39
N ASP A 89 -1.85 25.42 4.63
CA ASP A 89 -1.12 26.03 3.50
C ASP A 89 0.02 26.94 3.98
N THR A 90 -0.12 27.53 5.16
CA THR A 90 0.89 28.36 5.83
C THR A 90 0.78 28.14 7.34
N VAL A 91 1.93 28.04 8.01
CA VAL A 91 2.02 27.76 9.44
C VAL A 91 3.04 28.69 10.09
N TYR A 92 2.80 29.01 11.36
CA TYR A 92 3.61 29.89 12.20
C TYR A 92 4.08 29.16 13.45
N PRO A 93 5.12 29.67 14.15
CA PRO A 93 5.50 29.15 15.45
C PRO A 93 4.31 29.04 16.40
N LYS A 94 4.23 27.92 17.14
CA LYS A 94 3.13 27.53 18.04
C LYS A 94 1.83 27.08 17.38
N ASP A 95 1.74 27.07 16.06
CA ASP A 95 0.61 26.44 15.40
C ASP A 95 0.59 24.94 15.66
N LYS A 96 -0.62 24.42 15.92
CA LYS A 96 -0.86 22.99 16.03
C LYS A 96 -1.43 22.47 14.73
N ILE A 97 -0.79 21.44 14.19
CA ILE A 97 -1.17 20.81 12.93
C ILE A 97 -1.61 19.39 13.21
N GLU A 98 -2.79 18.99 12.75
CA GLU A 98 -3.24 17.61 12.69
C GLU A 98 -2.84 17.01 11.35
N TYR A 99 -2.00 15.98 11.39
CA TYR A 99 -1.77 15.13 10.24
C TYR A 99 -2.80 14.02 10.19
N LYS A 100 -3.37 13.79 9.00
CA LYS A 100 -4.36 12.75 8.73
C LYS A 100 -3.87 11.84 7.63
N LEU A 101 -3.57 10.59 7.98
CA LEU A 101 -3.11 9.55 7.08
C LEU A 101 -4.28 8.65 6.73
N THR A 102 -4.63 8.61 5.45
CA THR A 102 -5.71 7.79 4.90
C THR A 102 -5.13 6.69 4.05
N TYR A 103 -5.35 5.45 4.44
CA TYR A 103 -5.00 4.26 3.66
C TYR A 103 -6.26 3.67 3.04
N THR A 104 -6.24 3.42 1.73
CA THR A 104 -7.36 2.88 0.96
C THR A 104 -6.95 1.58 0.28
N ASN A 105 -7.68 0.49 0.54
CA ASN A 105 -7.49 -0.78 -0.15
C ASN A 105 -8.32 -0.81 -1.44
N ASN A 106 -7.65 -0.67 -2.59
CA ASN A 106 -8.27 -0.72 -3.90
C ASN A 106 -8.32 -2.14 -4.50
N SER A 107 -7.78 -3.15 -3.83
CA SER A 107 -7.83 -4.53 -4.29
C SER A 107 -9.23 -5.14 -4.14
N LYS A 108 -9.37 -6.41 -4.53
CA LYS A 108 -10.61 -7.20 -4.35
C LYS A 108 -10.62 -8.00 -3.03
N GLY A 109 -9.47 -8.13 -2.36
CA GLY A 109 -9.30 -8.90 -1.13
C GLY A 109 -8.96 -8.03 0.07
N ALA A 110 -8.90 -8.63 1.26
CA ALA A 110 -8.35 -7.98 2.44
C ALA A 110 -6.83 -7.89 2.35
N LEU A 111 -6.23 -6.86 2.96
CA LEU A 111 -4.78 -6.72 3.08
C LEU A 111 -4.40 -6.72 4.57
N ASP A 112 -3.39 -7.52 4.90
CA ASP A 112 -2.82 -7.67 6.23
C ASP A 112 -1.42 -7.04 6.31
N GLY A 113 -0.89 -6.92 7.53
CA GLY A 113 0.49 -6.49 7.75
C GLY A 113 0.74 -5.01 7.46
N LEU A 114 -0.30 -4.17 7.53
CA LEU A 114 -0.18 -2.73 7.37
C LEU A 114 0.71 -2.16 8.49
N VAL A 115 1.65 -1.27 8.11
CA VAL A 115 2.46 -0.50 9.05
C VAL A 115 2.42 0.96 8.62
N ILE A 116 1.84 1.81 9.46
CA ILE A 116 1.66 3.22 9.17
C ILE A 116 2.72 3.99 9.93
N THR A 117 3.59 4.74 9.24
CA THR A 117 4.58 5.61 9.88
C THR A 117 4.28 7.06 9.53
N GLY A 118 4.15 7.91 10.54
CA GLY A 118 4.01 9.36 10.41
C GLY A 118 5.30 10.07 10.81
N PRO A 119 5.91 10.90 9.95
CA PRO A 119 7.12 11.65 10.30
C PRO A 119 6.82 12.82 11.25
N ILE A 120 7.78 13.18 12.11
CA ILE A 120 7.75 14.46 12.84
C ILE A 120 8.78 15.38 12.15
N PRO A 121 8.34 16.36 11.33
CA PRO A 121 9.25 17.23 10.60
C PRO A 121 10.21 18.00 11.51
N GLN A 122 11.35 18.41 10.94
CA GLN A 122 12.25 19.33 11.62
C GLN A 122 11.50 20.63 12.01
N ASN A 123 11.91 21.25 13.11
CA ASN A 123 11.27 22.45 13.69
C ASN A 123 9.82 22.23 14.16
N THR A 124 9.41 20.99 14.35
CA THR A 124 8.13 20.64 14.97
C THR A 124 8.38 19.71 16.16
N VAL A 125 7.37 19.54 17.00
CA VAL A 125 7.33 18.55 18.09
C VAL A 125 6.03 17.77 18.02
N TYR A 126 6.06 16.50 18.39
CA TYR A 126 4.83 15.73 18.57
C TYR A 126 4.08 16.20 19.81
N VAL A 127 2.76 16.33 19.69
CA VAL A 127 1.86 16.56 20.82
C VAL A 127 1.42 15.18 21.33
N GLY A 128 1.92 14.80 22.51
CA GLY A 128 1.64 13.49 23.12
C GLY A 128 0.14 13.18 23.26
N ASP A 129 -0.20 11.88 23.25
CA ASP A 129 -1.57 11.37 23.39
C ASP A 129 -2.56 11.90 22.33
N THR A 130 -2.06 12.31 21.15
CA THR A 130 -2.91 12.75 20.03
C THR A 130 -2.99 11.74 18.91
N ASP A 131 -2.39 10.56 19.08
CA ASP A 131 -2.55 9.44 18.19
C ASP A 131 -3.98 8.91 18.22
N LYS A 132 -4.70 9.03 17.10
CA LYS A 132 -6.09 8.58 17.00
C LYS A 132 -6.29 7.70 15.79
N THR A 133 -7.04 6.62 15.99
CA THR A 133 -7.53 5.75 14.93
C THR A 133 -8.80 5.05 15.38
N LYS A 134 -9.64 4.63 14.44
CA LYS A 134 -10.86 3.86 14.72
C LYS A 134 -10.60 2.36 14.81
N VAL A 135 -9.46 1.88 14.31
CA VAL A 135 -9.12 0.46 14.28
C VAL A 135 -8.16 0.12 15.39
N LYS A 136 -8.36 -1.05 16.01
CA LYS A 136 -7.46 -1.55 17.06
C LYS A 136 -6.05 -1.66 16.51
N SER A 137 -5.11 -0.95 17.13
CA SER A 137 -3.75 -0.81 16.65
C SER A 137 -2.78 -0.72 17.81
N LYS A 138 -1.57 -1.26 17.63
CA LYS A 138 -0.44 -0.93 18.52
C LYS A 138 0.14 0.40 18.09
N PHE A 139 0.41 1.29 19.05
CA PHE A 139 1.09 2.55 18.82
C PHE A 139 2.52 2.50 19.37
N VAL A 140 3.46 2.94 18.56
CA VAL A 140 4.89 2.99 18.90
C VAL A 140 5.50 4.26 18.32
N VAL A 141 6.57 4.75 18.94
CA VAL A 141 7.25 6.00 18.56
C VAL A 141 8.75 5.75 18.39
N SER A 142 9.41 6.58 17.60
CA SER A 142 10.85 6.55 17.40
C SER A 142 11.51 7.79 17.97
N ILE A 143 12.67 7.63 18.60
CA ILE A 143 13.52 8.74 19.09
C ILE A 143 14.85 8.86 18.31
N ASP A 144 15.03 8.06 17.26
CA ASP A 144 16.31 7.89 16.57
C ASP A 144 16.22 8.03 15.04
N GLY A 145 15.23 8.79 14.58
CA GLY A 145 15.02 9.08 13.16
C GLY A 145 14.31 7.95 12.42
N GLY A 146 13.49 7.16 13.12
CA GLY A 146 12.74 6.06 12.54
C GLY A 146 13.53 4.76 12.37
N LYS A 147 14.65 4.58 13.09
CA LYS A 147 15.44 3.33 13.03
C LYS A 147 14.87 2.28 13.95
N THR A 148 14.52 2.67 15.17
CA THR A 148 13.85 1.81 16.16
C THR A 148 12.53 2.43 16.60
N PHE A 149 11.62 1.58 17.06
CA PHE A 149 10.29 1.96 17.52
C PHE A 149 9.95 1.24 18.82
N GLU A 150 9.45 1.98 19.79
CA GLU A 150 9.13 1.51 21.14
C GLU A 150 7.74 2.01 21.57
N PRO A 151 7.06 1.33 22.51
CA PRO A 151 5.77 1.80 23.03
C PRO A 151 5.85 3.21 23.65
N GLU A 152 4.81 4.01 23.46
CA GLU A 152 4.64 5.29 24.17
C GLU A 152 4.03 5.05 25.57
N PRO A 153 4.52 5.71 26.64
CA PRO A 153 5.67 6.61 26.68
C PRO A 153 7.01 5.87 26.65
N VAL A 154 8.00 6.45 25.97
CA VAL A 154 9.37 5.92 25.96
C VAL A 154 10.01 6.17 27.31
N LYS A 155 10.59 5.12 27.91
CA LYS A 155 11.21 5.15 29.23
C LYS A 155 12.70 4.84 29.15
N ARG A 156 13.50 5.46 30.01
CA ARG A 156 14.94 5.20 30.16
C ARG A 156 15.32 5.16 31.64
N GLU A 157 16.30 4.33 31.98
CA GLU A 157 16.96 4.40 33.29
C GLU A 157 18.12 5.40 33.23
N VAL A 158 18.17 6.33 34.17
CA VAL A 158 19.31 7.24 34.36
C VAL A 158 19.79 7.20 35.81
N MET A 159 21.08 7.46 36.03
CA MET A 159 21.61 7.61 37.38
C MET A 159 21.39 9.05 37.87
N LYS A 160 20.70 9.22 38.99
CA LYS A 160 20.59 10.48 39.72
C LYS A 160 21.01 10.25 41.17
N ASP A 161 21.99 11.00 41.64
CA ASP A 161 22.51 10.91 43.02
C ASP A 161 22.89 9.48 43.44
N GLY A 162 23.52 8.73 42.52
CA GLY A 162 23.95 7.34 42.76
C GLY A 162 22.81 6.30 42.76
N LYS A 163 21.57 6.69 42.47
CA LYS A 163 20.42 5.79 42.33
C LYS A 163 19.94 5.71 40.89
N LYS A 164 19.52 4.52 40.47
CA LYS A 164 18.80 4.32 39.21
C LYS A 164 17.40 4.90 39.32
N VAL A 165 17.04 5.76 38.37
CA VAL A 165 15.73 6.40 38.28
C VAL A 165 15.18 6.21 36.88
N GLU A 166 13.93 5.75 36.78
CA GLU A 166 13.20 5.73 35.51
C GLU A 166 12.79 7.16 35.13
N VAL A 167 13.07 7.55 33.89
CA VAL A 167 12.71 8.84 33.31
C VAL A 167 11.93 8.61 32.04
N ILE A 168 10.81 9.33 31.90
CA ILE A 168 10.03 9.40 30.68
C ILE A 168 10.72 10.34 29.70
N ILE A 169 10.93 9.87 28.48
CA ILE A 169 11.43 10.70 27.39
C ILE A 169 10.30 11.61 26.90
N PRO A 170 10.53 12.94 26.85
CA PRO A 170 9.50 13.88 26.42
C PRO A 170 9.06 13.62 24.97
N PRO A 171 7.77 13.80 24.61
CA PRO A 171 7.28 13.75 23.23
C PRO A 171 8.06 14.65 22.25
N GLU A 172 8.64 15.76 22.72
CA GLU A 172 9.46 16.67 21.92
C GLU A 172 10.76 16.05 21.41
N LYS A 173 11.15 14.89 21.95
CA LYS A 173 12.30 14.10 21.49
C LYS A 173 11.93 13.04 20.46
N TYR A 174 10.65 12.84 20.20
CA TYR A 174 10.21 11.86 19.22
C TYR A 174 10.46 12.39 17.81
N THR A 175 10.72 11.46 16.89
CA THR A 175 11.14 11.72 15.50
C THR A 175 10.18 11.09 14.49
N ALA A 176 9.45 10.05 14.89
CA ALA A 176 8.35 9.48 14.12
C ALA A 176 7.34 8.81 15.05
N VAL A 177 6.10 8.71 14.57
CA VAL A 177 5.02 7.92 15.16
C VAL A 177 4.70 6.74 14.25
N ARG A 178 4.19 5.64 14.80
CA ARG A 178 3.82 4.47 14.01
C ARG A 178 2.67 3.69 14.62
N TRP A 179 1.74 3.30 13.76
CA TRP A 179 0.67 2.34 14.08
C TRP A 179 0.93 1.02 13.39
N ILE A 180 0.59 -0.05 14.10
CA ILE A 180 0.54 -1.42 13.59
C ILE A 180 -0.89 -1.92 13.85
N PRO A 181 -1.82 -1.76 12.88
CA PRO A 181 -3.17 -2.27 12.99
C PRO A 181 -3.17 -3.77 13.26
N GLU A 182 -4.03 -4.19 14.18
CA GLU A 182 -4.22 -5.61 14.53
C GLU A 182 -5.37 -6.24 13.72
N VAL A 183 -5.88 -5.50 12.73
CA VAL A 183 -6.98 -5.90 11.86
C VAL A 183 -6.59 -5.65 10.40
N PRO A 184 -7.08 -6.47 9.46
CA PRO A 184 -6.90 -6.21 8.04
C PRO A 184 -7.59 -4.91 7.62
N ILE A 185 -7.17 -4.36 6.49
CA ILE A 185 -7.96 -3.41 5.71
C ILE A 185 -8.75 -4.19 4.65
N ASN A 186 -10.07 -4.25 4.79
CA ASN A 186 -10.92 -5.02 3.89
C ASN A 186 -10.96 -4.41 2.48
N SER A 187 -11.44 -5.20 1.51
CA SER A 187 -11.65 -4.74 0.14
C SER A 187 -12.46 -3.43 0.11
N LYS A 188 -11.92 -2.41 -0.55
CA LYS A 188 -12.51 -1.05 -0.67
C LYS A 188 -12.64 -0.27 0.64
N GLU A 189 -12.07 -0.76 1.74
CA GLU A 189 -12.07 -0.07 3.02
C GLU A 189 -11.07 1.09 3.04
N LYS A 190 -11.36 2.07 3.90
CA LYS A 190 -10.42 3.13 4.31
C LYS A 190 -10.13 3.04 5.79
N GLN A 191 -8.85 3.11 6.15
CA GLN A 191 -8.40 3.28 7.54
C GLN A 191 -7.70 4.63 7.69
N ILE A 192 -8.05 5.34 8.77
CA ILE A 192 -7.58 6.71 9.02
C ILE A 192 -6.83 6.73 10.35
N PHE A 193 -5.67 7.36 10.34
CA PHE A 193 -4.80 7.57 11.49
C PHE A 193 -4.47 9.05 11.58
N THR A 194 -4.58 9.64 12.76
CA THR A 194 -4.22 11.05 12.97
C THR A 194 -3.26 11.21 14.13
N TYR A 195 -2.44 12.25 14.06
CA TYR A 195 -1.61 12.72 15.16
C TYR A 195 -1.36 14.21 15.01
N ARG A 196 -1.00 14.89 16.10
CA ARG A 196 -0.77 16.32 16.10
C ARG A 196 0.69 16.65 16.33
N ILE A 197 1.14 17.70 15.66
CA ILE A 197 2.43 18.33 15.89
C ILE A 197 2.23 19.80 16.26
N GLU A 198 3.22 20.38 16.92
CA GLU A 198 3.31 21.83 17.17
C GLU A 198 4.58 22.38 16.51
N VAL A 199 4.47 23.52 15.84
CA VAL A 199 5.62 24.24 15.26
C VAL A 199 6.41 24.91 16.39
N LYS A 200 7.72 24.73 16.41
CA LYS A 200 8.60 25.23 17.50
C LYS A 200 8.62 26.74 17.61
#